data_AF-A0A120KND1-F1
#
_entry.id   AF-A0A120KND1-F1
#
_cell.length_a   1.000
_cell.length_b   1.000
_cell.length_c   1.000
_cell.angle_alpha   90.00
_cell.angle_beta   90.00
_cell.angle_gamma   90.00
#
_symmetry.space_group_name_H-M   'P 1'
#
loop_
_entity.id
_entity.type
_entity.pdbx_description
1 polymer ?
#
loop_
_entity_poly.entity_id
_entity_poly.type
_entity_poly.pdbx_seq_one_letter_code
_entity_poly.pdbx_strand_id
1 'polypeptide(L)'
;MFLNPGFLTEVTPVKAQPLIGQYDLTFLGKEAAYNNSLLRMPGSEVIFKNSVTAVGETRANMDIASLWFESGLDGNRLAANVWPDDDSCVRIFRLLEDMTVNSIFLTKGMYLIGFNDMCTVDRDFDDMIISAKAVPVPGAVWLLSAGLAGVIGMRRRNRA
;
A
#
# COMPACT_ATOMS: atom_id res chain seq x y z
N MET A 1 9.71 14.98 7.53
CA MET A 1 9.18 16.16 6.83
C MET A 1 7.67 16.12 6.99
N PHE A 2 7.04 17.23 7.37
CA PHE A 2 5.60 17.29 7.56
C PHE A 2 4.90 17.43 6.21
N LEU A 3 3.79 16.75 6.03
CA LEU A 3 2.90 16.96 4.90
C LEU A 3 2.08 18.25 5.11
N ASN A 4 1.61 18.84 4.02
CA ASN A 4 0.62 19.91 4.15
C ASN A 4 -0.70 19.29 4.63
N PRO A 5 -1.38 19.90 5.62
CA PRO A 5 -2.68 19.44 6.08
C PRO A 5 -3.66 19.31 4.91
N GLY A 6 -4.40 18.20 4.87
CA GLY A 6 -5.39 17.96 3.80
C GLY A 6 -4.80 17.58 2.45
N PHE A 7 -3.55 17.11 2.40
CA PHE A 7 -2.88 16.62 1.18
C PHE A 7 -3.72 15.60 0.40
N LEU A 8 -4.51 14.77 1.09
CA LEU A 8 -5.33 13.73 0.44
C LEU A 8 -6.67 14.25 -0.12
N THR A 9 -6.97 15.55 -0.04
CA THR A 9 -8.21 16.12 -0.58
C THR A 9 -8.23 16.25 -2.11
N GLU A 10 -7.06 16.25 -2.76
CA GLU A 10 -6.94 16.36 -4.23
C GLU A 10 -6.98 15.01 -4.95
N VAL A 11 -7.04 13.89 -4.21
CA VAL A 11 -7.02 12.53 -4.77
C VAL A 11 -8.36 11.82 -4.59
N THR A 12 -8.72 10.99 -5.58
CA THR A 12 -10.01 10.29 -5.53
C THR A 12 -9.93 9.05 -4.63
N PRO A 13 -10.78 8.96 -3.60
CA PRO A 13 -10.83 7.78 -2.74
C PRO A 13 -11.34 6.57 -3.51
N VAL A 14 -10.72 5.41 -3.30
CA VAL A 14 -11.12 4.14 -3.93
C VAL A 14 -11.56 3.15 -2.86
N LYS A 15 -12.88 3.05 -2.71
CA LYS A 15 -13.54 2.09 -1.79
C LYS A 15 -13.59 0.67 -2.34
N ALA A 16 -13.43 0.51 -3.66
CA ALA A 16 -13.73 -0.74 -4.35
C ALA A 16 -12.47 -1.61 -4.53
N GLN A 17 -12.44 -2.68 -3.74
CA GLN A 17 -11.51 -3.82 -3.72
C GLN A 17 -10.25 -3.66 -2.85
N PRO A 18 -9.98 -4.66 -1.97
CA PRO A 18 -8.70 -4.75 -1.29
C PRO A 18 -7.54 -4.70 -2.28
N LEU A 19 -6.46 -4.01 -1.90
CA LEU A 19 -5.20 -4.16 -2.62
C LEU A 19 -4.69 -5.59 -2.40
N ILE A 20 -4.28 -6.23 -3.49
CA ILE A 20 -3.76 -7.60 -3.49
C ILE A 20 -2.48 -7.61 -4.31
N GLY A 21 -1.50 -8.40 -3.86
CA GLY A 21 -0.26 -8.65 -4.56
C GLY A 21 0.93 -7.89 -4.00
N GLN A 22 1.98 -7.80 -4.82
CA GLN A 22 3.27 -7.22 -4.46
C GLN A 22 3.32 -5.75 -4.84
N TYR A 23 3.83 -4.91 -3.94
CA TYR A 23 3.98 -3.47 -4.15
C TYR A 23 5.36 -2.99 -3.71
N ASP A 24 5.88 -2.01 -4.44
CA ASP A 24 6.95 -1.16 -3.94
C ASP A 24 6.30 -0.03 -3.14
N LEU A 25 6.65 0.06 -1.87
CA LEU A 25 6.08 1.01 -0.92
C LEU A 25 7.07 2.13 -0.66
N THR A 26 6.60 3.37 -0.67
CA THR A 26 7.44 4.54 -0.35
C THR A 26 6.78 5.36 0.74
N PHE A 27 7.53 5.69 1.78
CA PHE A 27 7.04 6.57 2.84
C PHE A 27 7.02 8.02 2.35
N LEU A 28 5.84 8.62 2.28
CA LEU A 28 5.67 9.98 1.76
C LEU A 28 5.75 11.05 2.86
N GLY A 29 5.46 10.68 4.10
CA GLY A 29 5.54 11.58 5.24
C GLY A 29 4.45 11.32 6.27
N LYS A 30 4.32 12.31 7.16
CA LYS A 30 3.37 12.31 8.26
C LYS A 30 2.93 13.72 8.60
N GLU A 31 1.76 13.82 9.22
CA GLU A 31 1.29 14.97 9.98
C GLU A 31 1.23 14.66 11.49
N ALA A 32 1.22 13.38 11.89
CA ALA A 32 0.96 12.95 13.26
C ALA A 32 1.87 13.47 14.38
N ALA A 33 1.27 13.65 15.56
CA ALA A 33 1.95 13.78 16.84
C ALA A 33 2.42 12.42 17.42
N TYR A 34 1.71 11.33 17.13
CA TYR A 34 2.04 9.99 17.65
C TYR A 34 2.96 9.19 16.72
N ASN A 35 3.56 8.15 17.29
CA ASN A 35 4.53 7.28 16.63
C ASN A 35 3.85 6.10 15.91
N ASN A 36 3.29 6.35 14.73
CA ASN A 36 2.59 5.35 13.93
C ASN A 36 3.57 4.48 13.15
N SER A 37 3.23 3.21 12.99
CA SER A 37 4.08 2.23 12.31
C SER A 37 3.30 1.44 11.26
N LEU A 38 3.95 1.15 10.14
CA LEU A 38 3.52 0.10 9.23
C LEU A 38 4.31 -1.16 9.57
N LEU A 39 3.61 -2.24 9.90
CA LEU A 39 4.14 -3.51 10.32
C LEU A 39 3.86 -4.61 9.29
N ARG A 40 4.73 -5.61 9.23
CA ARG A 40 4.45 -6.89 8.59
C ARG A 40 3.96 -7.91 9.62
N MET A 41 2.88 -8.60 9.27
CA MET A 41 2.29 -9.69 10.05
C MET A 41 2.28 -11.00 9.26
N PRO A 42 2.48 -12.15 9.92
CA PRO A 42 2.82 -12.29 11.34
C PRO A 42 4.28 -11.84 11.63
N GLY A 43 4.57 -11.45 12.89
CA GLY A 43 5.94 -11.11 13.34
C GLY A 43 6.16 -9.67 13.81
N SER A 44 5.26 -8.74 13.49
CA SER A 44 5.35 -7.32 13.87
C SER A 44 6.67 -6.65 13.47
N GLU A 45 7.24 -7.06 12.33
CA GLU A 45 8.42 -6.39 11.75
C GLU A 45 8.03 -4.98 11.34
N VAL A 46 8.76 -3.97 11.82
CA VAL A 46 8.52 -2.57 11.47
C VAL A 46 9.06 -2.30 10.07
N ILE A 47 8.17 -2.05 9.12
CA ILE A 47 8.51 -1.71 7.74
C ILE A 47 8.81 -0.22 7.64
N PHE A 48 7.90 0.60 8.19
CA PHE A 48 8.05 2.05 8.32
C PHE A 48 7.58 2.49 9.70
N LYS A 49 8.21 3.54 10.22
CA LYS A 49 7.80 4.20 11.46
C LYS A 49 7.95 5.70 11.27
N ASN A 50 6.85 6.42 11.42
CA ASN A 50 6.74 7.82 11.00
C ASN A 50 7.72 8.78 11.71
N SER A 51 8.28 8.41 12.87
CA SER A 51 9.28 9.20 13.61
C SER A 51 10.73 8.97 13.20
N VAL A 52 11.03 7.89 12.48
CA VAL A 52 12.43 7.52 12.14
C VAL A 52 12.65 7.22 10.67
N THR A 53 11.62 6.79 9.94
CA THR A 53 11.69 6.53 8.50
C THR A 53 11.85 7.85 7.74
N ALA A 54 12.82 7.88 6.84
CA ALA A 54 13.06 9.06 6.01
C ALA A 54 11.99 9.18 4.92
N VAL A 55 11.57 10.40 4.61
CA VAL A 55 10.66 10.63 3.48
C VAL A 55 11.36 10.25 2.17
N GLY A 56 10.67 9.49 1.33
CA GLY A 56 11.21 8.92 0.10
C GLY A 56 11.87 7.55 0.29
N GLU A 57 11.91 7.03 1.52
CA GLU A 57 12.43 5.69 1.77
C GLU A 57 11.48 4.62 1.21
N THR A 58 12.05 3.71 0.42
CA THR A 58 11.30 2.67 -0.30
C THR A 58 11.57 1.27 0.27
N ARG A 59 10.54 0.42 0.23
CA ARG A 59 10.58 -1.02 0.49
C ARG A 59 10.01 -1.74 -0.71
N ALA A 60 10.83 -2.56 -1.36
CA ALA A 60 10.46 -3.24 -2.59
C ALA A 60 9.76 -4.58 -2.32
N ASN A 61 8.89 -4.98 -3.27
CA ASN A 61 8.29 -6.32 -3.31
C ASN A 61 7.64 -6.74 -1.97
N MET A 62 6.77 -5.87 -1.47
CA MET A 62 6.01 -6.09 -0.24
C MET A 62 4.64 -6.67 -0.55
N ASP A 63 4.28 -7.78 0.10
CA ASP A 63 2.92 -8.32 0.03
C ASP A 63 1.98 -7.43 0.84
N ILE A 64 1.15 -6.64 0.17
CA ILE A 64 0.30 -5.65 0.83
C ILE A 64 -0.69 -6.29 1.81
N ALA A 65 -1.12 -7.53 1.57
CA ALA A 65 -2.05 -8.24 2.45
C ALA A 65 -1.43 -8.62 3.81
N SER A 66 -0.10 -8.64 3.88
CA SER A 66 0.63 -8.91 5.13
C SER A 66 0.82 -7.66 5.99
N LEU A 67 0.40 -6.47 5.51
CA LEU A 67 0.76 -5.21 6.12
C LEU A 67 -0.37 -4.60 6.96
N TRP A 68 0.03 -4.04 8.09
CA TRP A 68 -0.86 -3.49 9.10
C TRP A 68 -0.32 -2.17 9.60
N PHE A 69 -1.18 -1.16 9.71
CA PHE A 69 -0.86 0.02 10.49
C PHE A 69 -1.05 -0.27 11.97
N GLU A 70 -0.15 0.26 12.79
CA GLU A 70 -0.25 0.30 14.24
C GLU A 70 -0.26 1.76 14.70
N SER A 71 -1.30 2.12 15.43
CA SER A 71 -1.44 3.44 16.07
C SER A 71 -0.48 3.55 17.24
N GLY A 72 0.30 4.63 17.26
CA GLY A 72 1.16 4.97 18.39
C GLY A 72 0.40 5.48 19.63
N LEU A 73 -0.90 5.77 19.49
CA LEU A 73 -1.76 6.27 20.57
C LEU A 73 -2.30 5.13 21.44
N ASP A 74 -2.90 4.12 20.82
CA ASP A 74 -3.66 3.06 21.50
C ASP A 74 -3.20 1.64 21.15
N GLY A 75 -2.23 1.50 20.23
CA GLY A 75 -1.74 0.21 19.76
C GLY A 75 -2.72 -0.54 18.86
N ASN A 76 -3.82 0.10 18.43
CA ASN A 76 -4.78 -0.51 17.52
C ASN A 76 -4.12 -0.84 16.17
N ARG A 77 -4.51 -1.97 15.59
CA ARG A 77 -3.93 -2.49 14.35
C ARG A 77 -4.99 -2.67 13.28
N LEU A 78 -4.72 -2.11 12.10
CA LEU A 78 -5.63 -2.17 10.95
C LEU A 78 -4.90 -2.62 9.70
N ALA A 79 -5.53 -3.49 8.91
CA ALA A 79 -4.96 -3.95 7.66
C ALA A 79 -4.75 -2.77 6.69
N ALA A 80 -3.56 -2.68 6.09
CA ALA A 80 -3.20 -1.58 5.20
C ALA A 80 -3.81 -1.72 3.80
N ASN A 81 -4.30 -2.91 3.44
CA ASN A 81 -4.78 -3.23 2.11
C ASN A 81 -6.30 -3.16 1.96
N VAL A 82 -7.03 -2.92 3.04
CA VAL A 82 -8.48 -2.85 3.03
C VAL A 82 -8.89 -1.48 3.55
N TRP A 83 -9.85 -0.86 2.86
CA TRP A 83 -10.67 0.19 3.43
C TRP A 83 -11.96 -0.48 3.93
N PRO A 84 -12.05 -0.84 5.24
CA PRO A 84 -13.15 -1.65 5.74
C PRO A 84 -14.47 -0.89 5.75
N ASP A 85 -14.51 0.36 6.24
CA ASP A 85 -15.73 1.16 6.38
C ASP A 85 -15.45 2.68 6.31
N ASP A 86 -16.49 3.50 6.16
CA ASP A 86 -16.36 4.96 6.11
C ASP A 86 -15.85 5.58 7.43
N ASP A 87 -15.92 4.84 8.55
CA ASP A 87 -15.35 5.24 9.85
C ASP A 87 -13.97 4.61 10.14
N SER A 88 -13.36 3.96 9.16
CA SER A 88 -12.00 3.41 9.28
C SER A 88 -10.94 4.50 9.40
N CYS A 89 -9.90 4.24 10.20
CA CYS A 89 -8.63 4.99 10.23
C CYS A 89 -7.74 4.79 9.00
N VAL A 90 -8.11 3.91 8.05
CA VAL A 90 -7.33 3.67 6.82
C VAL A 90 -8.14 4.11 5.61
N ARG A 91 -7.48 4.81 4.69
CA ARG A 91 -8.03 5.15 3.37
C ARG A 91 -7.05 4.85 2.26
N ILE A 92 -7.62 4.40 1.15
CA ILE A 92 -6.87 4.10 -0.08
C ILE A 92 -7.38 5.03 -1.17
N PHE A 93 -6.46 5.71 -1.81
CA PHE A 93 -6.71 6.61 -2.93
C PHE A 93 -5.95 6.11 -4.14
N ARG A 94 -6.51 6.34 -5.33
CA ARG A 94 -5.82 6.03 -6.59
C ARG A 94 -5.49 7.32 -7.30
N LEU A 95 -4.25 7.44 -7.76
CA LEU A 95 -3.82 8.56 -8.56
C LEU A 95 -4.44 8.48 -9.96
N LEU A 96 -5.18 9.53 -10.32
CA LEU A 96 -5.76 9.68 -11.65
C LEU A 96 -4.82 10.38 -12.64
N GLU A 97 -3.85 11.12 -12.09
CA GLU A 97 -2.84 11.91 -12.80
C GLU A 97 -1.49 11.79 -12.08
N ASP A 98 -0.41 12.16 -12.77
CA ASP A 98 0.92 12.21 -12.17
C ASP A 98 0.99 13.37 -11.17
N MET A 99 1.70 13.19 -10.05
CA MET A 99 1.86 14.24 -9.04
C MET A 99 3.22 14.16 -8.37
N THR A 100 3.63 15.24 -7.70
CA THR A 100 4.85 15.27 -6.88
C THR A 100 4.49 15.56 -5.44
N VAL A 101 5.00 14.74 -4.51
CA VAL A 101 4.77 14.87 -3.07
C VAL A 101 6.11 14.89 -2.37
N ASN A 102 6.45 15.94 -1.65
CA ASN A 102 7.75 16.05 -0.96
C ASN A 102 8.95 15.73 -1.88
N SER A 103 8.94 16.22 -3.12
CA SER A 103 9.93 15.94 -4.18
C SER A 103 9.98 14.48 -4.68
N ILE A 104 9.00 13.65 -4.30
CA ILE A 104 8.83 12.28 -4.80
C ILE A 104 7.83 12.32 -5.95
N PHE A 105 8.26 11.88 -7.12
CA PHE A 105 7.40 11.78 -8.29
C PHE A 105 6.57 10.50 -8.25
N LEU A 106 5.24 10.65 -8.31
CA LEU A 106 4.27 9.57 -8.29
C LEU A 106 3.53 9.54 -9.62
N THR A 107 3.41 8.35 -10.21
CA THR A 107 2.77 8.18 -11.51
C THR A 107 1.31 7.79 -11.36
N LYS A 108 0.50 8.20 -12.34
CA LYS A 108 -0.89 7.78 -12.54
C LYS A 108 -1.05 6.27 -12.35
N GLY A 109 -2.08 5.88 -11.61
CA GLY A 109 -2.40 4.49 -11.31
C GLY A 109 -1.71 3.92 -10.07
N MET A 110 -0.74 4.62 -9.48
CA MET A 110 -0.28 4.30 -8.13
C MET A 110 -1.37 4.54 -7.09
N TYR A 111 -1.22 3.89 -5.94
CA TYR A 111 -2.11 4.08 -4.81
C TYR A 111 -1.43 4.92 -3.72
N LEU A 112 -2.23 5.70 -3.01
CA LEU A 112 -1.86 6.31 -1.74
C LEU A 112 -2.65 5.61 -0.64
N ILE A 113 -1.97 5.27 0.44
CA ILE A 113 -2.58 4.67 1.62
C ILE A 113 -2.34 5.67 2.75
N GLY A 114 -3.43 6.31 3.17
CA GLY A 114 -3.47 7.21 4.31
C GLY A 114 -3.92 6.45 5.55
N PHE A 115 -3.29 6.75 6.68
CA PHE A 115 -3.65 6.25 7.98
C PHE A 115 -3.87 7.42 8.92
N ASN A 116 -4.84 7.29 9.81
CA ASN A 116 -5.10 8.19 10.93
C ASN A 116 -4.96 7.43 12.25
N ASP A 117 -4.39 8.02 13.29
CA ASP A 117 -4.29 7.40 14.61
C ASP A 117 -5.48 7.73 15.53
N MET A 118 -6.28 8.74 15.16
CA MET A 118 -7.54 9.14 15.82
C MET A 118 -8.71 9.17 14.81
N CYS A 119 -9.24 8.00 14.41
CA CYS A 119 -10.26 7.82 13.32
C CYS A 119 -11.51 8.73 13.37
N THR A 120 -11.75 9.40 14.50
CA THR A 120 -13.01 10.08 14.83
C THR A 120 -12.91 11.60 14.83
N VAL A 121 -11.71 12.17 14.96
CA VAL A 121 -11.53 13.64 15.14
C VAL A 121 -10.85 14.26 13.93
N ASP A 122 -9.79 13.61 13.46
CA ASP A 122 -9.08 14.00 12.25
C ASP A 122 -9.35 12.94 11.16
N ARG A 123 -9.73 13.37 9.97
CA ARG A 123 -10.18 12.47 8.87
C ARG A 123 -9.59 12.89 7.53
N ASP A 124 -8.45 13.56 7.56
CA ASP A 124 -7.62 13.83 6.40
C ASP A 124 -6.62 12.72 6.10
N PHE A 125 -6.40 11.78 7.04
CA PHE A 125 -5.64 10.53 6.87
C PHE A 125 -4.16 10.76 6.54
N ASP A 126 -3.59 11.88 7.02
CA ASP A 126 -2.22 12.28 6.74
C ASP A 126 -1.24 12.04 7.92
N ASP A 127 -1.72 11.46 9.03
CA ASP A 127 -0.89 11.01 10.16
C ASP A 127 0.24 10.05 9.72
N MET A 128 -0.01 9.25 8.70
CA MET A 128 1.01 8.48 8.00
C MET A 128 0.56 8.19 6.56
N ILE A 129 1.37 8.59 5.57
CA ILE A 129 1.07 8.34 4.16
C ILE A 129 2.14 7.50 3.49
N ILE A 130 1.68 6.48 2.77
CA ILE A 130 2.51 5.56 2.00
C ILE A 130 2.00 5.52 0.57
N SER A 131 2.89 5.64 -0.42
CA SER A 131 2.55 5.30 -1.80
C SER A 131 2.78 3.82 -2.05
N ALA A 132 1.90 3.18 -2.80
CA ALA A 132 2.06 1.80 -3.24
C ALA A 132 2.06 1.72 -4.78
N LYS A 133 3.17 1.25 -5.34
CA LYS A 133 3.32 0.97 -6.77
C LYS A 133 3.24 -0.53 -7.01
N ALA A 134 2.26 -0.98 -7.78
CA ALA A 134 2.11 -2.41 -8.08
C ALA A 134 3.34 -2.95 -8.81
N VAL A 135 3.87 -4.08 -8.32
CA VAL A 135 4.94 -4.84 -8.96
C VAL A 135 4.27 -5.91 -9.83
N PRO A 136 4.38 -5.82 -11.18
CA PRO A 136 3.78 -6.81 -12.05
C PRO A 136 4.37 -8.20 -11.80
N VAL A 137 3.51 -9.22 -11.76
CA VAL A 137 3.98 -10.62 -11.72
C VAL A 137 4.79 -10.89 -12.99
N PRO A 138 6.01 -11.44 -12.89
CA PRO A 138 6.85 -11.68 -14.05
C PRO A 138 6.11 -12.49 -15.12
N GLY A 139 6.12 -12.02 -16.37
CA GLY A 139 5.48 -12.71 -17.50
C GLY A 139 5.98 -14.14 -17.74
N ALA A 140 7.14 -14.49 -17.18
CA ALA A 140 7.69 -15.84 -17.16
C ALA A 140 6.74 -16.87 -16.51
N VAL A 141 5.92 -16.47 -15.53
CA VAL A 141 4.90 -17.37 -14.94
C VAL A 141 3.88 -17.78 -15.99
N TRP A 142 3.40 -16.82 -16.79
CA TRP A 142 2.45 -17.10 -17.87
C TRP A 142 3.07 -17.95 -18.97
N LEU A 143 4.33 -17.70 -19.34
CA LEU A 143 5.05 -18.52 -20.31
C LEU A 143 5.29 -19.94 -19.81
N LEU A 144 5.61 -20.11 -18.53
CA LEU A 144 5.77 -21.43 -17.91
C LEU A 144 4.43 -22.18 -17.90
N SER A 145 3.33 -21.53 -17.52
CA SER A 145 2.00 -22.13 -17.55
C SER A 145 1.58 -22.52 -18.97
N ALA A 146 1.81 -21.66 -19.96
CA ALA A 146 1.54 -21.95 -21.37
C ALA A 146 2.40 -23.11 -21.89
N GLY A 147 3.68 -23.14 -21.52
CA GLY A 147 4.60 -24.24 -21.83
C GLY A 147 4.16 -25.57 -21.24
N LEU A 148 3.77 -25.59 -19.96
CA LEU A 148 3.25 -26.79 -19.29
C LEU A 148 1.98 -27.30 -19.96
N ALA A 149 1.04 -26.41 -20.27
CA ALA A 149 -0.20 -26.75 -20.96
C ALA A 149 0.07 -27.36 -22.35
N GLY A 150 1.01 -26.79 -23.10
CA GLY A 150 1.45 -27.32 -24.40
C GLY A 150 2.01 -28.74 -24.30
N VAL A 151 2.89 -29.00 -23.33
CA VAL A 151 3.50 -30.34 -23.11
C VAL A 151 2.44 -31.37 -22.72
N ILE A 152 1.51 -31.03 -21.83
CA ILE A 152 0.41 -31.93 -21.43
C ILE A 152 -0.51 -32.23 -22.63
N GLY A 153 -0.83 -31.21 -23.44
CA GLY A 153 -1.63 -31.36 -24.65
C GLY A 153 -0.99 -32.31 -25.67
N MET A 154 0.31 -32.16 -25.94
CA MET A 154 1.04 -33.06 -26.84
C MET A 154 1.08 -34.50 -26.32
N ARG A 155 1.25 -34.70 -25.01
CA ARG A 155 1.28 -36.04 -24.40
C ARG A 155 -0.06 -36.76 -24.48
N ARG A 156 -1.19 -36.03 -24.43
CA ARG A 156 -2.54 -36.61 -24.61
C ARG A 156 -2.80 -37.01 -26.06
N ARG A 157 -2.31 -36.22 -27.01
CA ARG A 157 -2.45 -36.50 -28.44
C ARG A 157 -1.62 -37.71 -28.91
N ASN A 158 -0.54 -38.04 -28.21
CA ASN A 158 0.26 -39.24 -28.50
C ASN A 158 -0.26 -40.53 -27.83
N ARG A 159 -1.33 -40.44 -27.01
CA ARG A 159 -1.97 -41.60 -26.36
C ARG A 159 -3.35 -41.95 -26.94
N ALA A 160 -3.88 -41.12 -27.83
CA ALA A 160 -5.05 -41.40 -28.66
C ALA A 160 -4.57 -41.83 -30.06
#